data_AF-A0A8S1EEY7-F1
#
_entry.id   AF-A0A8S1EEY7-F1
#
_cell.length_a   1.000
_cell.length_b   1.000
_cell.length_c   1.000
_cell.angle_alpha   90.00
_cell.angle_beta   90.00
_cell.angle_gamma   90.00
#
_symmetry.space_group_name_H-M   'P 1'
#
loop_
_entity.id
_entity.type
_entity.pdbx_description
1 polymer ?
#
loop_
_entity_poly.entity_id
_entity_poly.type
_entity_poly.pdbx_seq_one_letter_code
_entity_poly.pdbx_strand_id
1 'polypeptide(L)'
;MPTERDGGNCLRVSVSIFSIYYWASALAHIFLGLWMFLDPKRNYILDLVHFSENDPLLKASCYVAVCTGCAQLLVGFLGLCGAVNRNKFLLYMFSIFVILTFLCDVAIGTLSLVYKNKFSNNYMETYLKNLTYNRYSRDRWVQPLMDTVQFYINPVRENLREIVKTKYGVSLEVEEHRRVTEFIDKLQFYERCCGSLGPTDFIGSRWSEFVNVETFEDAENALFPVSCCTQIVGASALNPLAKSFARCQQIGASRQWRHAVHQCCGGESPLDYKDSFWYITNTIRGTRSYVPPSCCKQSQSGRAWGPIPIDPMCTTYRYESTAFQNAVNVEGCHDKLQSWFNEQIWIFVGFGFASALTMMIGICLSCCLISKIRTYFYIKEDY
;
A
#
# COMPACT_ATOMS: atom_id res chain seq x y z
N MET A 1 9.56 -37.91 45.38
CA MET A 1 8.81 -36.67 45.08
C MET A 1 8.64 -36.58 43.58
N PRO A 2 7.49 -36.97 43.00
CA PRO A 2 7.37 -37.02 41.55
C PRO A 2 6.97 -35.65 40.98
N THR A 3 7.65 -35.27 39.91
CA THR A 3 7.55 -34.05 39.09
C THR A 3 6.30 -34.02 38.19
N GLU A 4 5.16 -34.54 38.65
CA GLU A 4 3.96 -34.76 37.82
C GLU A 4 2.99 -33.55 37.75
N ARG A 5 3.41 -32.38 38.26
CA ARG A 5 2.55 -31.16 38.32
C ARG A 5 2.77 -30.11 37.23
N ASP A 6 3.79 -30.23 36.37
CA ASP A 6 4.17 -29.11 35.49
C ASP A 6 3.45 -29.05 34.13
N GLY A 7 3.16 -30.21 33.51
CA GLY A 7 2.64 -30.24 32.13
C GLY A 7 1.26 -29.62 31.93
N GLY A 8 0.36 -29.72 32.93
CA GLY A 8 -0.97 -29.13 32.86
C GLY A 8 -1.01 -27.63 33.08
N ASN A 9 -0.04 -27.08 33.82
CA ASN A 9 0.03 -25.64 34.09
C ASN A 9 0.60 -24.88 32.89
N CYS A 10 1.63 -25.43 32.23
CA CYS A 10 2.17 -24.86 31.00
C CYS A 10 1.09 -24.73 29.92
N LEU A 11 0.30 -25.78 29.70
CA LEU A 11 -0.75 -25.77 28.69
C LEU A 11 -1.86 -24.74 28.97
N ARG A 12 -2.22 -24.55 30.25
CA ARG A 12 -3.18 -23.52 30.68
C ARG A 12 -2.66 -22.12 30.38
N VAL A 13 -1.41 -21.85 30.77
CA VAL A 13 -0.77 -20.55 30.51
C VAL A 13 -0.70 -20.29 29.01
N SER A 14 -0.34 -21.28 28.19
CA SER A 14 -0.31 -21.16 26.73
C SER A 14 -1.68 -20.83 26.13
N VAL A 15 -2.75 -21.53 26.55
CA VAL A 15 -4.11 -21.21 26.08
C VAL A 15 -4.54 -19.82 26.55
N SER A 16 -4.22 -19.42 27.79
CA SER A 16 -4.52 -18.08 28.29
C SER A 16 -3.80 -16.99 27.51
N ILE A 17 -2.51 -17.15 27.20
CA ILE A 17 -1.75 -16.20 26.37
C ILE A 17 -2.35 -16.09 24.97
N PHE A 18 -2.68 -17.23 24.35
CA PHE A 18 -3.34 -17.26 23.05
C PHE A 18 -4.68 -16.51 23.06
N SER A 19 -5.51 -16.76 24.09
CA SER A 19 -6.80 -16.06 24.25
C SER A 19 -6.63 -14.56 24.46
N ILE A 20 -5.59 -14.11 25.18
CA ILE A 20 -5.28 -12.67 25.36
C ILE A 20 -4.88 -12.03 24.02
N TYR A 21 -4.05 -12.71 23.21
CA TYR A 21 -3.71 -12.25 21.86
C TYR A 21 -4.97 -12.10 20.99
N TYR A 22 -5.85 -13.10 20.99
CA TYR A 22 -7.12 -13.06 20.24
C TYR A 22 -8.05 -11.93 20.71
N TRP A 23 -8.02 -11.65 22.01
CA TRP A 23 -8.78 -10.55 22.60
C TRP A 23 -8.23 -9.18 22.20
N ALA A 24 -6.89 -9.02 22.19
CA ALA A 24 -6.24 -7.80 21.73
C ALA A 24 -6.48 -7.52 20.24
N SER A 25 -6.42 -8.55 19.39
CA SER A 25 -6.72 -8.41 17.96
C SER A 25 -8.19 -8.01 17.72
N ALA A 26 -9.12 -8.52 18.53
CA ALA A 26 -10.54 -8.16 18.46
C ALA A 26 -10.79 -6.68 18.85
N LEU A 27 -10.11 -6.17 19.88
CA LEU A 27 -10.16 -4.74 20.22
C LEU A 27 -9.66 -3.86 19.08
N ALA A 28 -8.60 -4.28 18.38
CA ALA A 28 -8.10 -3.54 17.22
C ALA A 28 -9.12 -3.51 16.07
N HIS A 29 -9.83 -4.61 15.80
CA HIS A 29 -10.88 -4.66 14.78
C HIS A 29 -12.04 -3.71 15.10
N ILE A 30 -12.52 -3.72 16.35
CA ILE A 30 -13.57 -2.81 16.80
C ILE A 30 -13.10 -1.36 16.71
N PHE A 31 -11.88 -1.07 17.14
CA PHE A 31 -11.32 0.27 17.05
C PHE A 31 -11.28 0.77 15.60
N LEU A 32 -10.79 -0.04 14.65
CA LEU A 32 -10.75 0.33 13.24
C LEU A 32 -12.16 0.58 12.68
N GLY A 33 -13.12 -0.30 12.97
CA GLY A 33 -14.50 -0.15 12.51
C GLY A 33 -15.18 1.09 13.09
N LEU A 34 -15.05 1.31 14.41
CA LEU A 34 -15.61 2.49 15.07
C LEU A 34 -14.90 3.77 14.65
N TRP A 35 -13.58 3.77 14.45
CA TRP A 35 -12.86 4.95 13.96
C TRP A 35 -13.40 5.39 12.59
N MET A 36 -13.69 4.46 11.69
CA MET A 36 -14.29 4.77 10.39
C MET A 36 -15.70 5.39 10.51
N PHE A 37 -16.49 5.01 11.53
CA PHE A 37 -17.83 5.56 11.79
C PHE A 37 -17.86 6.84 12.61
N LEU A 38 -16.95 6.99 13.58
CA LEU A 38 -16.97 8.09 14.55
C LEU A 38 -16.20 9.32 14.07
N ASP A 39 -15.20 9.14 13.20
CA ASP A 39 -14.51 10.27 12.59
C ASP A 39 -15.43 10.95 11.56
N PRO A 40 -15.87 12.20 11.78
CA PRO A 40 -16.82 12.87 10.91
C PRO A 40 -16.29 13.05 9.49
N LYS A 41 -14.96 13.10 9.30
CA LYS A 41 -14.35 13.18 7.97
C LYS A 41 -14.52 11.88 7.19
N ARG A 42 -14.52 10.73 7.88
CA ARG A 42 -14.58 9.40 7.28
C ARG A 42 -16.03 8.94 7.12
N ASN A 43 -16.84 9.09 8.16
CA ASN A 43 -18.24 8.64 8.17
C ASN A 43 -19.06 9.24 7.01
N TYR A 44 -18.88 10.54 6.74
CA TYR A 44 -19.52 11.21 5.62
C TYR A 44 -19.15 10.59 4.26
N ILE A 45 -17.90 10.11 4.10
CA ILE A 45 -17.47 9.41 2.88
C ILE A 45 -18.14 8.04 2.78
N LEU A 46 -18.27 7.30 3.89
CA LEU A 46 -18.96 6.00 3.90
C LEU A 46 -20.43 6.12 3.45
N ASP A 47 -21.13 7.16 3.90
CA ASP A 47 -22.51 7.45 3.50
C ASP A 47 -22.61 7.83 2.01
N LEU A 48 -21.67 8.62 1.51
CA LEU A 48 -21.61 9.02 0.10
C LEU A 48 -21.34 7.83 -0.83
N VAL A 49 -20.42 6.94 -0.46
CA VAL A 49 -20.13 5.73 -1.24
C VAL A 49 -21.35 4.81 -1.28
N HIS A 50 -22.01 4.61 -0.13
CA HIS A 50 -23.21 3.78 -0.03
C HIS A 50 -24.35 4.25 -0.95
N PHE A 51 -24.57 5.57 -1.02
CA PHE A 51 -25.58 6.17 -1.90
C PHE A 51 -25.23 6.04 -3.39
N SER A 52 -23.94 6.07 -3.73
CA SER A 52 -23.47 6.19 -5.11
C SER A 52 -23.29 4.85 -5.82
N GLU A 53 -22.91 3.79 -5.12
CA GLU A 53 -22.61 2.50 -5.74
C GLU A 53 -23.80 1.53 -5.70
N ASN A 54 -24.90 1.88 -5.02
CA ASN A 54 -26.05 1.00 -4.73
C ASN A 54 -25.68 -0.30 -3.98
N ASP A 55 -24.40 -0.54 -3.71
CA ASP A 55 -23.85 -1.66 -2.96
C ASP A 55 -23.17 -1.13 -1.69
N PRO A 56 -23.63 -1.49 -0.48
CA PRO A 56 -23.10 -0.98 0.78
C PRO A 56 -21.70 -1.50 1.13
N LEU A 57 -20.88 -1.97 0.19
CA LEU A 57 -19.72 -2.82 0.48
C LEU A 57 -18.77 -2.25 1.55
N LEU A 58 -18.41 -0.97 1.45
CA LEU A 58 -17.49 -0.33 2.39
C LEU A 58 -18.12 0.00 3.76
N LYS A 59 -19.40 0.38 3.77
CA LYS A 59 -20.14 0.61 5.02
C LYS A 59 -20.45 -0.71 5.73
N ALA A 60 -20.82 -1.73 4.97
CA ALA A 60 -21.04 -3.09 5.41
C ALA A 60 -19.76 -3.72 5.96
N SER A 61 -18.60 -3.51 5.33
CA SER A 61 -17.33 -4.03 5.85
C SER A 61 -16.99 -3.42 7.22
N CYS A 62 -17.28 -2.14 7.44
CA CYS A 62 -17.11 -1.52 8.76
C CYS A 62 -18.07 -2.11 9.81
N TYR A 63 -19.34 -2.35 9.46
CA TYR A 63 -20.27 -3.04 10.35
C TYR A 63 -19.83 -4.48 10.66
N VAL A 64 -19.41 -5.23 9.63
CA VAL A 64 -18.90 -6.58 9.79
C VAL A 64 -17.68 -6.56 10.72
N ALA A 65 -16.73 -5.65 10.54
CA ALA A 65 -15.54 -5.54 11.40
C ALA A 65 -15.89 -5.30 12.88
N VAL A 66 -16.89 -4.46 13.18
CA VAL A 66 -17.36 -4.24 14.56
C VAL A 66 -18.06 -5.49 15.11
N CYS A 67 -18.98 -6.09 14.33
CA CYS A 67 -19.73 -7.28 14.74
C CYS A 67 -18.81 -8.50 14.97
N THR A 68 -17.88 -8.76 14.04
CA THR A 68 -16.90 -9.84 14.16
C THR A 68 -15.96 -9.58 15.32
N GLY A 69 -15.47 -8.35 15.49
CA GLY A 69 -14.64 -7.99 16.65
C GLY A 69 -15.35 -8.24 17.99
N CYS A 70 -16.63 -7.85 18.12
CA CYS A 70 -17.41 -8.14 19.33
C CYS A 70 -17.57 -9.64 19.57
N ALA A 71 -17.86 -10.42 18.53
CA ALA A 71 -17.93 -11.88 18.63
C ALA A 71 -16.58 -12.50 19.04
N GLN A 72 -15.47 -12.02 18.46
CA GLN A 72 -14.12 -12.47 18.79
C GLN A 72 -13.72 -12.14 20.22
N LEU A 73 -14.15 -10.99 20.77
CA LEU A 73 -13.96 -10.69 22.20
C LEU A 73 -14.65 -11.71 23.10
N LEU A 74 -15.89 -12.08 22.79
CA LEU A 74 -16.64 -13.10 23.53
C LEU A 74 -15.93 -14.45 23.45
N VAL A 75 -15.49 -14.86 22.26
CA VAL A 75 -14.74 -16.11 22.07
C VAL A 75 -13.43 -16.10 22.86
N GLY A 76 -12.67 -15.00 22.83
CA GLY A 76 -11.44 -14.83 23.61
C GLY A 76 -11.70 -14.94 25.13
N PHE A 77 -12.79 -14.33 25.61
CA PHE A 77 -13.20 -14.43 27.02
C PHE A 77 -13.55 -15.87 27.42
N LEU A 78 -14.30 -16.59 26.58
CA LEU A 78 -14.62 -18.02 26.80
C LEU A 78 -13.36 -18.88 26.87
N GLY A 79 -12.37 -18.64 26.00
CA GLY A 79 -11.08 -19.32 26.02
C GLY A 79 -10.29 -19.07 27.31
N LEU A 80 -10.22 -17.81 27.75
CA LEU A 80 -9.54 -17.43 28.98
C LEU A 80 -10.21 -18.04 30.22
N CYS A 81 -11.53 -17.88 30.35
CA CYS A 81 -12.30 -18.48 31.45
C CYS A 81 -12.24 -20.00 31.43
N GLY A 82 -12.29 -20.62 30.25
CA GLY A 82 -12.15 -22.06 30.09
C GLY A 82 -10.80 -22.58 30.60
N ALA A 83 -9.72 -21.88 30.30
CA ALA A 83 -8.36 -22.24 30.75
C ALA A 83 -8.15 -22.01 32.25
N VAL A 84 -8.64 -20.89 32.79
CA VAL A 84 -8.51 -20.53 34.21
C VAL A 84 -9.37 -21.45 35.07
N ASN A 85 -10.66 -21.57 34.76
CA ASN A 85 -11.65 -22.31 35.55
C ASN A 85 -11.61 -23.83 35.28
N ARG A 86 -10.79 -24.29 34.34
CA ARG A 86 -10.71 -25.70 33.91
C ARG A 86 -12.06 -26.26 33.47
N ASN A 87 -12.90 -25.42 32.87
CA ASN A 87 -14.23 -25.83 32.42
C ASN A 87 -14.18 -26.30 30.97
N LYS A 88 -14.39 -27.62 30.76
CA LYS A 88 -14.37 -28.25 29.44
C LYS A 88 -15.43 -27.68 28.50
N PHE A 89 -16.63 -27.38 29.01
CA PHE A 89 -17.72 -26.85 28.18
C PHE A 89 -17.32 -25.53 27.53
N LEU A 90 -16.71 -24.62 28.30
CA LEU A 90 -16.21 -23.34 27.77
C LEU A 90 -15.09 -23.54 26.75
N LEU A 91 -14.17 -24.48 26.98
CA LEU A 91 -13.10 -24.80 26.03
C LEU A 91 -13.63 -25.45 24.74
N TYR A 92 -14.65 -26.29 24.81
CA TYR A 92 -15.31 -26.85 23.62
C TYR A 92 -16.00 -25.77 22.80
N MET A 93 -16.75 -24.87 23.45
CA MET A 93 -17.39 -23.74 22.77
C MET A 93 -16.34 -22.85 22.08
N PHE A 94 -15.26 -22.53 22.79
CA PHE A 94 -14.11 -21.80 22.22
C PHE A 94 -13.55 -22.51 20.97
N SER A 95 -13.26 -23.81 21.04
CA SER A 95 -12.72 -24.56 19.90
C SER A 95 -13.69 -24.59 18.70
N ILE A 96 -15.00 -24.76 18.93
CA ILE A 96 -16.01 -24.76 17.86
C ILE A 96 -16.04 -23.42 17.13
N PHE A 97 -16.05 -22.31 17.86
CA PHE A 97 -16.05 -20.98 17.23
C PHE A 97 -14.77 -20.73 16.41
N VAL A 98 -13.60 -21.12 16.92
CA VAL A 98 -12.33 -20.97 16.17
C VAL A 98 -12.30 -21.84 14.91
N ILE A 99 -12.89 -23.05 14.95
CA ILE A 99 -13.04 -23.91 13.76
C ILE A 99 -13.96 -23.24 12.73
N LEU A 100 -15.09 -22.68 13.14
CA LEU A 100 -16.00 -21.98 12.22
C LEU A 100 -15.31 -20.79 11.54
N THR A 101 -14.55 -19.99 12.29
CA THR A 101 -13.79 -18.88 11.69
C THR A 101 -12.72 -19.36 10.72
N PHE A 102 -12.04 -20.47 11.03
CA PHE A 102 -11.07 -21.07 10.12
C PHE A 102 -11.70 -21.51 8.79
N LEU A 103 -12.88 -22.14 8.84
CA LEU A 103 -13.60 -22.54 7.62
C LEU A 103 -14.05 -21.32 6.80
N CYS A 104 -14.50 -20.24 7.45
CA CYS A 104 -14.82 -18.99 6.78
C CYS A 104 -13.58 -18.37 6.09
N ASP A 105 -12.42 -18.35 6.75
CA ASP A 105 -11.18 -17.82 6.18
C ASP A 105 -10.76 -18.62 4.93
N VAL A 106 -10.86 -19.96 4.98
CA VAL A 106 -10.58 -20.82 3.82
C VAL A 106 -11.57 -20.56 2.69
N ALA A 107 -12.86 -20.37 2.99
CA ALA A 107 -13.87 -20.06 1.97
C ALA A 107 -13.60 -18.69 1.31
N ILE A 108 -13.26 -17.66 2.09
CA ILE A 108 -12.92 -16.33 1.59
C ILE A 108 -11.67 -16.39 0.71
N GLY A 109 -10.62 -17.08 1.17
CA GLY A 109 -9.36 -17.23 0.42
C GLY A 109 -9.56 -17.96 -0.91
N THR A 110 -10.32 -19.06 -0.92
CA THR A 110 -10.60 -19.84 -2.14
C THR A 110 -11.45 -19.06 -3.14
N LEU A 111 -12.50 -18.38 -2.69
CA LEU A 111 -13.30 -17.47 -3.53
C LEU A 111 -12.43 -16.36 -4.14
N SER A 112 -11.55 -15.75 -3.35
CA SER A 112 -10.66 -14.69 -3.84
C SER A 112 -9.75 -15.18 -4.98
N LEU A 113 -9.24 -16.42 -4.91
CA LEU A 113 -8.41 -17.01 -5.96
C LEU A 113 -9.22 -17.34 -7.22
N VAL A 114 -10.41 -17.92 -7.08
CA VAL A 114 -11.29 -18.27 -8.20
C VAL A 114 -11.71 -17.02 -8.98
N TYR A 115 -12.09 -15.97 -8.25
CA TYR A 115 -12.55 -14.73 -8.87
C TYR A 115 -11.42 -13.79 -9.31
N LYS A 116 -10.17 -14.05 -8.91
CA LYS A 116 -8.99 -13.24 -9.30
C LYS A 116 -8.92 -13.01 -10.82
N ASN A 117 -9.07 -14.07 -11.61
CA ASN A 117 -9.01 -13.97 -13.08
C ASN A 117 -10.21 -13.21 -13.66
N LYS A 118 -11.36 -13.26 -12.99
CA LYS A 118 -12.55 -12.50 -13.41
C LYS A 118 -12.38 -11.00 -13.16
N PHE A 119 -11.70 -10.61 -12.08
CA PHE A 119 -11.31 -9.21 -11.83
C PHE A 119 -10.21 -8.71 -12.78
N SER A 120 -9.40 -9.62 -13.33
CA SER A 120 -8.33 -9.28 -14.28
C SER A 120 -8.81 -8.94 -15.70
N ASN A 121 -10.06 -9.25 -16.06
CA ASN A 121 -10.61 -9.02 -17.42
C ASN A 121 -11.11 -7.56 -17.59
N ASN A 122 -10.19 -6.59 -17.57
CA ASN A 122 -10.43 -5.16 -17.82
C ASN A 122 -11.52 -4.50 -16.93
N TYR A 123 -11.94 -5.17 -15.85
CA TYR A 123 -12.95 -4.64 -14.94
C TYR A 123 -12.44 -3.39 -14.21
N MET A 124 -11.19 -3.43 -13.73
CA MET A 124 -10.55 -2.29 -13.08
C MET A 124 -10.39 -1.09 -14.02
N GLU A 125 -10.00 -1.35 -15.27
CA GLU A 125 -9.92 -0.34 -16.32
C GLU A 125 -11.28 0.32 -16.57
N THR A 126 -12.32 -0.49 -16.80
CA THR A 126 -13.69 -0.01 -17.02
C THR A 126 -14.22 0.78 -15.82
N TYR A 127 -13.94 0.29 -14.61
CA TYR A 127 -14.38 0.92 -13.37
C TYR A 127 -13.68 2.26 -13.13
N LEU A 128 -12.37 2.34 -13.30
CA LEU A 128 -11.59 3.58 -13.20
C LEU A 128 -11.95 4.57 -14.31
N LYS A 129 -12.13 4.10 -15.55
CA LYS A 129 -12.58 4.94 -16.67
C LYS A 129 -13.94 5.55 -16.41
N ASN A 130 -14.89 4.77 -15.88
CA ASN A 130 -16.20 5.27 -15.47
C ASN A 130 -16.12 6.28 -14.31
N LEU A 131 -15.25 6.02 -13.31
CA LEU A 131 -14.96 6.98 -12.23
C LEU A 131 -14.46 8.31 -12.80
N THR A 132 -13.55 8.25 -13.77
CA THR A 132 -12.90 9.41 -14.38
C THR A 132 -13.86 10.19 -15.28
N TYR A 133 -14.51 9.50 -16.22
CA TYR A 133 -15.30 10.12 -17.29
C TYR A 133 -16.68 10.61 -16.81
N ASN A 134 -17.40 9.81 -16.03
CA ASN A 134 -18.78 10.11 -15.65
C ASN A 134 -18.91 10.69 -14.23
N ARG A 135 -18.04 10.27 -13.30
CA ARG A 135 -18.25 10.49 -11.86
C ARG A 135 -17.31 11.54 -11.25
N TYR A 136 -16.18 11.83 -11.89
CA TYR A 136 -15.18 12.76 -11.38
C TYR A 136 -15.77 14.18 -11.26
N SER A 137 -15.66 14.79 -10.07
CA SER A 137 -16.30 16.06 -9.68
C SER A 137 -17.83 16.08 -9.67
N ARG A 138 -18.50 15.02 -10.11
CA ARG A 138 -19.95 14.86 -9.97
C ARG A 138 -20.29 14.25 -8.61
N ASP A 139 -19.57 13.17 -8.28
CA ASP A 139 -19.80 12.41 -7.07
C ASP A 139 -18.72 12.81 -6.04
N ARG A 140 -19.15 13.28 -4.86
CA ARG A 140 -18.28 13.97 -3.90
C ARG A 140 -17.16 13.11 -3.31
N TRP A 141 -17.34 11.78 -3.28
CA TRP A 141 -16.34 10.82 -2.81
C TRP A 141 -15.36 10.38 -3.92
N VAL A 142 -15.78 10.46 -5.19
CA VAL A 142 -14.98 9.99 -6.32
C VAL A 142 -13.79 10.92 -6.57
N GLN A 143 -13.99 12.23 -6.47
CA GLN A 143 -12.91 13.20 -6.67
C GLN A 143 -11.72 12.99 -5.70
N PRO A 144 -11.90 12.97 -4.36
CA PRO A 144 -10.77 12.76 -3.45
C PRO A 144 -10.14 11.37 -3.58
N LEU A 145 -10.94 10.35 -3.91
CA LEU A 145 -10.42 9.01 -4.20
C LEU A 145 -9.53 9.03 -5.44
N MET A 146 -10.03 9.54 -6.57
CA MET A 146 -9.28 9.60 -7.82
C MET A 146 -8.05 10.50 -7.69
N ASP A 147 -8.15 11.64 -7.00
CA ASP A 147 -6.98 12.51 -6.72
C ASP A 147 -5.93 11.78 -5.87
N THR A 148 -6.35 10.99 -4.89
CA THR A 148 -5.47 10.13 -4.08
C THR A 148 -4.83 9.04 -4.93
N VAL A 149 -5.60 8.36 -5.77
CA VAL A 149 -5.12 7.32 -6.70
C VAL A 149 -4.08 7.92 -7.64
N GLN A 150 -4.37 9.05 -8.27
CA GLN A 150 -3.47 9.73 -9.21
C GLN A 150 -2.19 10.27 -8.54
N PHE A 151 -2.29 10.68 -7.26
CA PHE A 151 -1.17 11.22 -6.50
C PHE A 151 -0.28 10.13 -5.85
N TYR A 152 -0.88 9.11 -5.25
CA TYR A 152 -0.19 8.15 -4.36
C TYR A 152 0.10 6.79 -4.99
N ILE A 153 -0.31 6.53 -6.23
CA ILE A 153 0.02 5.26 -6.89
C ILE A 153 1.54 5.05 -7.13
N ASN A 154 2.41 6.05 -6.90
CA ASN A 154 3.71 5.96 -6.19
C ASN A 154 4.45 7.32 -6.25
N PRO A 155 5.04 7.83 -5.15
CA PRO A 155 6.43 7.44 -4.80
C PRO A 155 6.82 7.42 -3.30
N VAL A 156 7.97 6.80 -3.05
CA VAL A 156 8.72 6.70 -1.77
C VAL A 156 9.16 8.09 -1.24
N ARG A 157 9.20 8.21 0.10
CA ARG A 157 8.96 9.38 0.98
C ARG A 157 10.12 10.41 1.14
N GLU A 158 9.76 11.64 1.58
CA GLU A 158 10.58 12.85 1.82
C GLU A 158 11.90 12.71 2.61
N ASN A 159 12.10 11.70 3.47
CA ASN A 159 13.40 11.51 4.15
C ASN A 159 14.55 11.18 3.20
N LEU A 160 14.22 10.62 2.03
CA LEU A 160 15.21 10.26 1.02
C LEU A 160 15.83 11.51 0.36
N ARG A 161 15.13 12.64 0.33
CA ARG A 161 15.62 13.88 -0.29
C ARG A 161 16.88 14.41 0.38
N GLU A 162 16.84 14.52 1.71
CA GLU A 162 17.98 15.00 2.49
C GLU A 162 19.16 14.03 2.40
N ILE A 163 18.89 12.73 2.41
CA ILE A 163 19.91 11.70 2.23
C ILE A 163 20.58 11.83 0.85
N VAL A 164 19.79 12.00 -0.21
CA VAL A 164 20.28 12.23 -1.58
C VAL A 164 21.10 13.52 -1.66
N LYS A 165 20.64 14.61 -1.02
CA LYS A 165 21.35 15.90 -1.06
C LYS A 165 22.69 15.90 -0.34
N THR A 166 22.79 15.17 0.77
CA THR A 166 23.91 15.32 1.72
C THR A 166 24.88 14.15 1.77
N LYS A 167 24.42 12.92 1.50
CA LYS A 167 25.19 11.68 1.73
C LYS A 167 25.45 10.85 0.48
N TYR A 168 24.56 10.91 -0.51
CA TYR A 168 24.74 10.16 -1.76
C TYR A 168 26.02 10.62 -2.45
N GLY A 169 26.91 9.69 -2.84
CA GLY A 169 28.08 9.95 -3.67
C GLY A 169 29.13 10.92 -3.10
N VAL A 170 29.10 11.19 -1.78
CA VAL A 170 30.02 12.12 -1.10
C VAL A 170 30.97 11.35 -0.21
N SER A 171 32.28 11.59 -0.30
CA SER A 171 33.29 11.02 0.61
C SER A 171 33.10 9.51 0.83
N LEU A 172 33.24 8.72 -0.25
CA LEU A 172 32.98 7.27 -0.25
C LEU A 172 33.90 6.46 0.68
N GLU A 173 34.95 7.08 1.21
CA GLU A 173 35.79 6.54 2.29
C GLU A 173 35.01 6.38 3.61
N VAL A 174 33.93 7.15 3.80
CA VAL A 174 33.03 7.03 4.94
C VAL A 174 32.04 5.89 4.69
N GLU A 175 32.13 4.85 5.52
CA GLU A 175 31.31 3.62 5.43
C GLU A 175 29.79 3.88 5.34
N GLU A 176 29.29 4.90 6.03
CA GLU A 176 27.89 5.29 5.98
C GLU A 176 27.48 5.82 4.60
N HIS A 177 28.27 6.73 4.02
CA HIS A 177 27.96 7.34 2.72
C HIS A 177 28.07 6.31 1.59
N ARG A 178 29.04 5.39 1.69
CA ARG A 178 29.17 4.27 0.75
C ARG A 178 27.93 3.37 0.74
N ARG A 179 27.46 2.95 1.93
CA ARG A 179 26.23 2.14 2.05
C ARG A 179 24.99 2.87 1.56
N VAL A 180 24.88 4.17 1.83
CA VAL A 180 23.79 5.01 1.32
C VAL A 180 23.81 5.09 -0.20
N THR A 181 24.98 5.28 -0.80
CA THR A 181 25.15 5.36 -2.26
C THR A 181 24.79 4.04 -2.93
N GLU A 182 25.34 2.92 -2.43
CA GLU A 182 25.00 1.57 -2.94
C GLU A 182 23.51 1.24 -2.80
N PHE A 183 22.89 1.66 -1.70
CA PHE A 183 21.46 1.46 -1.48
C PHE A 183 20.63 2.27 -2.48
N ILE A 184 20.96 3.55 -2.68
CA ILE A 184 20.24 4.43 -3.61
C ILE A 184 20.44 3.97 -5.06
N ASP A 185 21.64 3.52 -5.44
CA ASP A 185 21.90 3.01 -6.79
C ASP A 185 21.10 1.73 -7.06
N LYS A 186 21.05 0.80 -6.09
CA LYS A 186 20.18 -0.38 -6.17
C LYS A 186 18.70 0.01 -6.27
N LEU A 187 18.26 0.95 -5.46
CA LEU A 187 16.89 1.43 -5.46
C LEU A 187 16.53 2.01 -6.83
N GLN A 188 17.34 2.91 -7.37
CA GLN A 188 17.12 3.52 -8.68
C GLN A 188 17.19 2.50 -9.82
N PHE A 189 18.09 1.52 -9.73
CA PHE A 189 18.26 0.47 -10.72
C PHE A 189 17.07 -0.51 -10.76
N TYR A 190 16.63 -1.01 -9.60
CA TYR A 190 15.57 -2.01 -9.52
C TYR A 190 14.17 -1.39 -9.61
N GLU A 191 13.94 -0.26 -8.93
CA GLU A 191 12.63 0.41 -8.88
C GLU A 191 12.41 1.37 -10.06
N ARG A 192 13.42 1.55 -10.93
CA ARG A 192 13.38 2.43 -12.11
C ARG A 192 12.84 3.83 -11.78
N CYS A 193 13.33 4.36 -10.66
CA CYS A 193 13.05 5.71 -10.17
C CYS A 193 14.34 6.56 -10.19
N CYS A 194 14.20 7.86 -10.00
CA CYS A 194 15.36 8.75 -9.89
C CYS A 194 15.11 9.80 -8.80
N GLY A 195 16.00 9.81 -7.81
CA GLY A 195 15.87 10.65 -6.62
C GLY A 195 14.70 10.22 -5.75
N SER A 196 14.33 11.08 -4.81
CA SER A 196 13.15 10.86 -3.95
C SER A 196 11.88 11.35 -4.62
N LEU A 197 11.96 12.55 -5.19
CA LEU A 197 10.84 13.28 -5.80
C LEU A 197 11.11 13.55 -7.27
N GLY A 198 12.33 13.29 -7.72
CA GLY A 198 12.74 13.36 -9.10
C GLY A 198 14.25 13.57 -9.24
N PRO A 199 14.72 13.61 -10.49
CA PRO A 199 16.14 13.82 -10.80
C PRO A 199 16.70 15.16 -10.29
N THR A 200 15.85 16.16 -10.07
CA THR A 200 16.26 17.46 -9.56
C THR A 200 16.81 17.42 -8.13
N ASP A 201 16.59 16.33 -7.39
CA ASP A 201 17.19 16.16 -6.06
C ASP A 201 18.72 16.09 -6.09
N PHE A 202 19.31 15.73 -7.24
CA PHE A 202 20.76 15.69 -7.44
C PHE A 202 21.34 17.07 -7.81
N ILE A 203 20.54 17.99 -8.34
CA ILE A 203 21.00 19.32 -8.74
C ILE A 203 21.24 20.16 -7.48
N GLY A 204 22.49 20.62 -7.29
CA GLY A 204 22.89 21.33 -6.08
C GLY A 204 22.98 20.43 -4.85
N SER A 205 23.11 19.12 -5.05
CA SER A 205 23.53 18.19 -4.01
C SER A 205 25.05 18.26 -3.82
N ARG A 206 25.54 17.85 -2.65
CA ARG A 206 26.99 17.74 -2.40
C ARG A 206 27.69 16.83 -3.41
N TRP A 207 26.99 15.80 -3.91
CA TRP A 207 27.50 14.96 -5.01
C TRP A 207 27.72 15.76 -6.29
N SER A 208 26.74 16.57 -6.69
CA SER A 208 26.89 17.41 -7.89
C SER A 208 27.99 18.46 -7.75
N GLU A 209 28.24 18.95 -6.55
CA GLU A 209 29.38 19.85 -6.27
C GLU A 209 30.71 19.12 -6.43
N PHE A 210 30.79 17.89 -5.93
CA PHE A 210 32.01 17.07 -5.99
C PHE A 210 32.36 16.63 -7.41
N VAL A 211 31.39 16.08 -8.15
CA VAL A 211 31.62 15.54 -9.50
C VAL A 211 32.01 16.63 -10.50
N ASN A 212 31.46 17.84 -10.36
CA ASN A 212 31.78 18.96 -11.26
C ASN A 212 33.12 19.65 -10.95
N VAL A 213 33.77 19.30 -9.84
CA VAL A 213 35.10 19.82 -9.47
C VAL A 213 36.23 18.89 -9.93
N GLU A 214 35.97 17.57 -10.04
CA GLU A 214 36.99 16.59 -10.43
C GLU A 214 37.17 16.44 -11.96
N THR A 215 36.22 16.89 -12.78
CA THR A 215 36.30 16.77 -14.25
C THR A 215 37.03 17.95 -14.90
N PHE A 216 38.28 17.74 -15.33
CA PHE A 216 39.08 18.67 -16.12
C PHE A 216 38.49 18.92 -17.53
N GLU A 217 38.45 20.21 -17.90
CA GLU A 217 38.28 20.94 -19.18
C GLU A 217 37.46 20.44 -20.38
N ASP A 218 36.99 19.19 -20.50
CA ASP A 218 36.21 18.74 -21.67
C ASP A 218 35.02 17.81 -21.38
N ALA A 219 34.69 17.54 -20.12
CA ALA A 219 33.52 16.72 -19.76
C ALA A 219 32.33 17.59 -19.35
N GLU A 220 31.18 17.40 -20.00
CA GLU A 220 29.92 18.06 -19.61
C GLU A 220 29.56 17.72 -18.15
N ASN A 221 29.30 18.75 -17.34
CA ASN A 221 28.89 18.64 -15.94
C ASN A 221 27.72 17.64 -15.78
N ALA A 222 27.93 16.59 -14.98
CA ALA A 222 26.90 15.59 -14.73
C ALA A 222 25.82 16.15 -13.79
N LEU A 223 24.61 16.30 -14.31
CA LEU A 223 23.44 16.76 -13.56
C LEU A 223 22.79 15.63 -12.74
N PHE A 224 22.89 14.40 -13.22
CA PHE A 224 22.21 13.23 -12.64
C PHE A 224 23.13 12.01 -12.61
N PRO A 225 23.02 11.12 -11.59
CA PRO A 225 23.82 9.91 -11.53
C PRO A 225 23.50 8.91 -12.64
N VAL A 226 24.45 8.02 -12.96
CA VAL A 226 24.27 7.00 -14.00
C VAL A 226 23.14 6.03 -13.66
N SER A 227 22.93 5.73 -12.38
CA SER A 227 21.84 4.89 -11.85
C SER A 227 20.45 5.50 -12.09
N CYS A 228 20.34 6.82 -12.24
CA CYS A 228 19.10 7.50 -12.65
C CYS A 228 18.78 7.35 -14.14
N CYS A 229 19.77 6.97 -14.95
CA CYS A 229 19.58 6.75 -16.37
C CYS A 229 18.96 5.38 -16.66
N THR A 230 18.32 5.24 -17.82
CA THR A 230 17.92 3.91 -18.28
C THR A 230 19.15 3.10 -18.68
N GLN A 231 19.16 1.81 -18.33
CA GLN A 231 20.36 0.97 -18.38
C GLN A 231 20.43 0.14 -19.68
N ILE A 232 21.63 -0.22 -20.12
CA ILE A 232 21.82 -1.21 -21.20
C ILE A 232 21.55 -2.64 -20.73
N VAL A 233 21.34 -3.54 -21.68
CA VAL A 233 21.24 -4.97 -21.41
C VAL A 233 22.61 -5.47 -20.90
N GLY A 234 22.64 -6.08 -19.70
CA GLY A 234 23.87 -6.55 -19.05
C GLY A 234 24.43 -5.64 -17.96
N ALA A 235 23.83 -4.46 -17.73
CA ALA A 235 24.16 -3.61 -16.58
C ALA A 235 23.70 -4.25 -15.26
N SER A 236 24.31 -3.85 -14.14
CA SER A 236 23.90 -4.29 -12.79
C SER A 236 23.85 -3.11 -11.83
N ALA A 237 23.18 -3.26 -10.69
CA ALA A 237 23.12 -2.20 -9.68
C ALA A 237 24.49 -1.82 -9.09
N LEU A 238 25.47 -2.72 -9.12
CA LEU A 238 26.86 -2.47 -8.69
C LEU A 238 27.73 -1.87 -9.80
N ASN A 239 27.27 -1.93 -11.05
CA ASN A 239 27.95 -1.37 -12.22
C ASN A 239 26.90 -0.84 -13.20
N PRO A 240 26.27 0.30 -12.89
CA PRO A 240 25.25 0.89 -13.75
C PRO A 240 25.89 1.44 -15.03
N LEU A 241 25.29 1.11 -16.17
CA LEU A 241 25.71 1.54 -17.50
C LEU A 241 24.52 2.13 -18.24
N ALA A 242 24.51 3.46 -18.39
CA ALA A 242 23.44 4.17 -19.08
C ALA A 242 23.39 3.82 -20.58
N LYS A 243 22.18 3.65 -21.10
CA LYS A 243 21.92 3.44 -22.54
C LYS A 243 22.38 4.61 -23.40
N SER A 244 22.23 5.84 -22.89
CA SER A 244 22.86 7.03 -23.43
C SER A 244 23.01 8.05 -22.32
N PHE A 245 24.23 8.21 -21.82
CA PHE A 245 24.50 9.13 -20.72
C PHE A 245 24.21 10.58 -21.12
N ALA A 246 24.67 11.04 -22.29
CA ALA A 246 24.42 12.40 -22.78
C ALA A 246 22.92 12.74 -22.89
N ARG A 247 22.08 11.83 -23.43
CA ARG A 247 20.62 12.05 -23.49
C ARG A 247 19.97 12.02 -22.12
N CYS A 248 20.49 11.19 -21.22
CA CYS A 248 20.06 11.15 -19.83
C CYS A 248 20.41 12.43 -19.08
N GLN A 249 21.44 13.19 -19.46
CA GLN A 249 21.81 14.45 -18.79
C GLN A 249 20.93 15.65 -19.18
N GLN A 250 20.15 15.58 -20.28
CA GLN A 250 19.33 16.71 -20.73
C GLN A 250 18.19 17.06 -19.76
N ILE A 251 18.02 18.32 -19.36
CA ILE A 251 16.87 18.74 -18.53
C ILE A 251 15.56 18.37 -19.27
N GLY A 252 14.72 17.53 -18.64
CA GLY A 252 13.49 17.00 -19.26
C GLY A 252 13.66 15.73 -20.11
N ALA A 253 14.76 15.00 -19.99
CA ALA A 253 14.98 13.73 -20.69
C ALA A 253 13.77 12.76 -20.56
N SER A 254 13.39 12.14 -21.68
CA SER A 254 12.25 11.22 -21.72
C SER A 254 12.53 9.91 -20.96
N ARG A 255 11.47 9.15 -20.64
CA ARG A 255 11.58 7.86 -19.94
C ARG A 255 12.45 6.82 -20.66
N GLN A 256 12.75 7.03 -21.93
CA GLN A 256 13.67 6.17 -22.70
C GLN A 256 15.11 6.33 -22.23
N TRP A 257 15.44 7.48 -21.63
CA TRP A 257 16.81 7.88 -21.27
C TRP A 257 16.99 8.08 -19.75
N ARG A 258 15.92 8.39 -19.00
CA ARG A 258 15.96 8.57 -17.53
C ARG A 258 14.76 7.95 -16.81
N HIS A 259 15.00 7.40 -15.62
CA HIS A 259 13.97 6.91 -14.71
C HIS A 259 13.08 8.05 -14.18
N ALA A 260 11.77 7.80 -14.02
CA ALA A 260 10.76 8.79 -13.64
C ALA A 260 10.07 8.43 -12.31
N VAL A 261 9.47 9.43 -11.65
CA VAL A 261 8.63 9.25 -10.46
C VAL A 261 7.18 9.02 -10.92
N HIS A 262 6.65 7.84 -10.61
CA HIS A 262 5.52 7.24 -11.33
C HIS A 262 4.14 7.65 -10.79
N GLN A 263 3.72 8.89 -11.05
CA GLN A 263 2.29 9.28 -10.95
C GLN A 263 1.50 8.85 -12.20
N CYS A 264 0.18 8.78 -12.11
CA CYS A 264 -0.72 8.39 -13.21
C CYS A 264 -1.86 9.39 -13.40
N CYS A 265 -2.58 9.31 -14.51
CA CYS A 265 -3.74 10.16 -14.79
C CYS A 265 -4.82 9.39 -15.54
N GLY A 266 -6.06 9.52 -15.06
CA GLY A 266 -7.21 8.79 -15.60
C GLY A 266 -7.18 7.29 -15.30
N GLY A 267 -8.13 6.54 -15.85
CA GLY A 267 -8.14 5.08 -15.75
C GLY A 267 -7.13 4.47 -16.72
N GLU A 268 -7.35 4.71 -18.01
CA GLU A 268 -6.50 4.24 -19.11
C GLU A 268 -5.48 5.30 -19.53
N SER A 269 -5.91 6.57 -19.58
CA SER A 269 -5.04 7.69 -19.96
C SER A 269 -5.65 9.03 -19.54
N PRO A 270 -4.90 10.15 -19.66
CA PRO A 270 -5.47 11.49 -19.47
C PRO A 270 -6.67 11.82 -20.37
N LEU A 271 -6.77 11.16 -21.52
CA LEU A 271 -7.89 11.37 -22.46
C LEU A 271 -9.22 10.91 -21.89
N ASP A 272 -9.25 10.14 -20.80
CA ASP A 272 -10.48 9.79 -20.09
C ASP A 272 -11.21 11.03 -19.55
N TYR A 273 -10.50 12.16 -19.38
CA TYR A 273 -11.13 13.44 -19.08
C TYR A 273 -11.68 14.14 -20.31
N LYS A 274 -11.21 13.83 -21.52
CA LYS A 274 -11.72 14.46 -22.74
C LYS A 274 -13.20 14.12 -22.89
N ASP A 275 -14.04 15.13 -23.10
CA ASP A 275 -15.50 15.00 -23.23
C ASP A 275 -16.21 14.44 -21.98
N SER A 276 -15.48 14.24 -20.87
CA SER A 276 -16.03 13.88 -19.57
C SER A 276 -16.95 14.98 -19.02
N PHE A 277 -17.77 14.63 -18.02
CA PHE A 277 -18.59 15.61 -17.31
C PHE A 277 -17.73 16.75 -16.73
N TRP A 278 -16.57 16.42 -16.17
CA TRP A 278 -15.62 17.40 -15.63
C TRP A 278 -15.08 18.34 -16.73
N TYR A 279 -14.76 17.81 -17.90
CA TYR A 279 -14.28 18.62 -19.01
C TYR A 279 -15.34 19.59 -19.52
N ILE A 280 -16.59 19.16 -19.61
CA ILE A 280 -17.73 20.02 -19.97
C ILE A 280 -17.90 21.13 -18.93
N THR A 281 -17.88 20.81 -17.64
CA THR A 281 -18.09 21.82 -16.59
C THR A 281 -16.94 22.80 -16.44
N ASN A 282 -15.71 22.42 -16.81
CA ASN A 282 -14.56 23.31 -16.78
C ASN A 282 -14.44 24.09 -18.10
N THR A 283 -14.24 23.40 -19.23
CA THR A 283 -13.96 24.06 -20.52
C THR A 283 -15.12 24.83 -21.12
N ILE A 284 -16.34 24.30 -21.04
CA ILE A 284 -17.51 24.91 -21.69
C ILE A 284 -18.15 25.99 -20.80
N ARG A 285 -17.99 25.92 -19.47
CA ARG A 285 -18.57 26.89 -18.53
C ARG A 285 -17.59 27.97 -18.02
N GLY A 286 -16.32 27.97 -18.45
CA GLY A 286 -15.47 29.16 -18.33
C GLY A 286 -13.97 28.97 -18.01
N THR A 287 -13.46 27.76 -17.79
CA THR A 287 -12.04 27.49 -17.47
C THR A 287 -11.40 26.57 -18.53
N ARG A 288 -10.29 26.97 -19.18
CA ARG A 288 -9.59 26.12 -20.17
C ARG A 288 -8.79 24.99 -19.51
N SER A 289 -9.41 24.14 -18.70
CA SER A 289 -8.75 23.03 -18.00
C SER A 289 -9.08 21.70 -18.69
N TYR A 290 -8.07 21.06 -19.29
CA TYR A 290 -8.17 19.79 -20.02
C TYR A 290 -8.09 18.58 -19.09
N VAL A 291 -7.31 18.65 -18.02
CA VAL A 291 -7.17 17.60 -16.98
C VAL A 291 -7.18 18.23 -15.58
N PRO A 292 -7.57 17.48 -14.53
CA PRO A 292 -7.52 18.01 -13.17
C PRO A 292 -6.09 18.25 -12.68
N PRO A 293 -5.90 19.13 -11.68
CA PRO A 293 -4.58 19.41 -11.12
C PRO A 293 -3.84 18.16 -10.62
N SER A 294 -4.52 17.14 -10.12
CA SER A 294 -3.93 15.86 -9.66
C SER A 294 -3.29 15.03 -10.79
N CYS A 295 -3.66 15.27 -12.05
CA CYS A 295 -3.00 14.67 -13.22
C CYS A 295 -1.67 15.33 -13.56
N CYS A 296 -1.44 16.56 -13.10
CA CYS A 296 -0.20 17.27 -13.34
C CYS A 296 0.95 16.69 -12.52
N LYS A 297 2.17 16.81 -13.04
CA LYS A 297 3.37 16.53 -12.25
C LYS A 297 3.43 17.49 -11.07
N GLN A 298 3.48 16.93 -9.87
CA GLN A 298 3.32 17.69 -8.63
C GLN A 298 4.66 18.19 -8.09
N SER A 299 4.63 19.40 -7.53
CA SER A 299 5.67 19.91 -6.66
C SER A 299 5.70 19.11 -5.36
N GLN A 300 6.85 19.14 -4.69
CA GLN A 300 7.13 18.39 -3.48
C GLN A 300 6.23 18.77 -2.30
N SER A 301 5.78 20.03 -2.26
CA SER A 301 4.83 20.52 -1.26
C SER A 301 3.38 20.08 -1.50
N GLY A 302 3.09 19.49 -2.66
CA GLY A 302 1.76 19.01 -3.01
C GLY A 302 1.31 17.85 -2.13
N ARG A 303 0.00 17.71 -1.95
CA ARG A 303 -0.68 16.59 -1.30
C ARG A 303 -1.90 16.20 -2.15
N ALA A 304 -2.44 14.99 -1.98
CA ALA A 304 -3.65 14.59 -2.75
C ALA A 304 -4.86 15.51 -2.51
N TRP A 305 -5.05 15.97 -1.27
CA TRP A 305 -6.10 16.93 -0.90
C TRP A 305 -5.72 18.41 -1.19
N GLY A 306 -4.56 18.65 -1.77
CA GLY A 306 -4.02 19.98 -2.08
C GLY A 306 -2.90 19.89 -3.12
N PRO A 307 -3.24 19.56 -4.38
CA PRO A 307 -2.25 19.42 -5.46
C PRO A 307 -1.62 20.79 -5.78
N ILE A 308 -0.31 20.79 -6.00
CA ILE A 308 0.50 21.95 -6.36
C ILE A 308 1.30 21.55 -7.61
N PRO A 309 0.80 21.80 -8.82
CA PRO A 309 1.53 21.49 -10.05
C PRO A 309 2.91 22.17 -10.12
N ILE A 310 3.92 21.49 -10.65
CA ILE A 310 5.23 22.10 -10.95
C ILE A 310 5.07 23.19 -12.00
N ASP A 311 4.30 22.88 -13.03
CA ASP A 311 3.90 23.82 -14.07
C ASP A 311 2.49 24.34 -13.76
N PRO A 312 2.33 25.63 -13.39
CA PRO A 312 1.03 26.21 -13.08
C PRO A 312 0.04 26.17 -14.24
N MET A 313 0.53 26.08 -15.48
CA MET A 313 -0.28 26.06 -16.71
C MET A 313 -0.59 24.64 -17.18
N CYS A 314 -0.12 23.61 -16.48
CA CYS A 314 -0.26 22.20 -16.84
C CYS A 314 -1.68 21.80 -17.24
N THR A 315 -2.70 22.26 -16.50
CA THR A 315 -4.11 21.91 -16.76
C THR A 315 -4.63 22.52 -18.05
N THR A 316 -3.96 23.54 -18.60
CA THR A 316 -4.43 24.33 -19.75
C THR A 316 -3.85 23.91 -21.09
N TYR A 317 -2.86 23.03 -21.09
CA TYR A 317 -2.28 22.52 -22.32
C TYR A 317 -3.23 21.57 -23.05
N ARG A 318 -3.25 21.65 -24.38
CA ARG A 318 -4.00 20.72 -25.22
C ARG A 318 -3.33 19.34 -25.21
N TYR A 319 -4.13 18.28 -25.20
CA TYR A 319 -3.69 16.87 -25.14
C TYR A 319 -2.53 16.50 -26.10
N GLU A 320 -2.52 17.03 -27.32
CA GLU A 320 -1.52 16.70 -28.35
C GLU A 320 -0.28 17.60 -28.33
N SER A 321 -0.20 18.55 -27.39
CA SER A 321 0.96 19.45 -27.30
C SER A 321 2.14 18.79 -26.59
N THR A 322 3.35 19.17 -26.99
CA THR A 322 4.59 18.76 -26.31
C THR A 322 4.63 19.23 -24.85
N ALA A 323 4.07 20.42 -24.57
CA ALA A 323 3.93 20.94 -23.22
C ALA A 323 3.03 20.05 -22.34
N PHE A 324 1.93 19.52 -22.88
CA PHE A 324 1.06 18.60 -22.16
C PHE A 324 1.79 17.31 -21.76
N GLN A 325 2.50 16.69 -22.70
CA GLN A 325 3.26 15.47 -22.41
C GLN A 325 4.36 15.68 -21.36
N ASN A 326 4.90 16.90 -21.29
CA ASN A 326 5.94 17.25 -20.32
C ASN A 326 5.36 17.60 -18.94
N ALA A 327 4.16 18.19 -18.86
CA ALA A 327 3.57 18.67 -17.61
C ALA A 327 2.59 17.68 -16.96
N VAL A 328 1.98 16.77 -17.74
CA VAL A 328 0.94 15.82 -17.30
C VAL A 328 1.49 14.40 -17.24
N ASN A 329 1.00 13.60 -16.28
CA ASN A 329 1.28 12.17 -16.24
C ASN A 329 0.49 11.46 -17.34
N VAL A 330 1.16 10.89 -18.35
CA VAL A 330 0.49 10.30 -19.53
C VAL A 330 0.09 8.84 -19.36
N GLU A 331 0.57 8.18 -18.31
CA GLU A 331 0.27 6.78 -18.01
C GLU A 331 -1.03 6.65 -17.23
N GLY A 332 -1.88 5.68 -17.59
CA GLY A 332 -3.13 5.39 -16.89
C GLY A 332 -2.92 4.80 -15.50
N CYS A 333 -3.89 5.01 -14.60
CA CYS A 333 -3.82 4.46 -13.25
C CYS A 333 -4.18 2.97 -13.17
N HIS A 334 -4.87 2.40 -14.16
CA HIS A 334 -5.32 1.00 -14.10
C HIS A 334 -4.15 0.02 -14.04
N ASP A 335 -3.19 0.12 -14.96
CA ASP A 335 -2.00 -0.74 -15.03
C ASP A 335 -1.19 -0.66 -13.73
N LYS A 336 -0.99 0.57 -13.22
CA LYS A 336 -0.22 0.79 -12.00
C LYS A 336 -0.94 0.25 -10.77
N LEU A 337 -2.24 0.46 -10.66
CA LEU A 337 -3.04 -0.08 -9.56
C LEU A 337 -3.07 -1.61 -9.59
N GLN A 338 -3.22 -2.20 -10.78
CA GLN A 338 -3.21 -3.64 -10.97
C GLN A 338 -1.83 -4.25 -10.66
N SER A 339 -0.74 -3.59 -11.07
CA SER A 339 0.64 -3.99 -10.70
C SER A 339 0.83 -3.92 -9.19
N TRP A 340 0.42 -2.82 -8.55
CA TRP A 340 0.49 -2.68 -7.11
C TRP A 340 -0.28 -3.81 -6.40
N PHE A 341 -1.52 -4.10 -6.81
CA PHE A 341 -2.28 -5.21 -6.24
C PHE A 341 -1.58 -6.55 -6.44
N ASN A 342 -1.02 -6.81 -7.62
CA ASN A 342 -0.31 -8.06 -7.93
C ASN A 342 1.00 -8.20 -7.15
N GLU A 343 1.70 -7.12 -6.85
CA GLU A 343 2.89 -7.13 -6.00
C GLU A 343 2.53 -7.35 -4.52
N GLN A 344 1.51 -6.62 -4.04
CA GLN A 344 1.09 -6.69 -2.64
C GLN A 344 0.26 -7.95 -2.33
N ILE A 345 -0.21 -8.70 -3.33
CA ILE A 345 -1.03 -9.91 -3.13
C ILE A 345 -0.35 -10.92 -2.19
N TRP A 346 0.97 -11.04 -2.26
CA TRP A 346 1.74 -11.95 -1.42
C TRP A 346 1.70 -11.56 0.06
N ILE A 347 1.62 -10.27 0.38
CA ILE A 347 1.46 -9.80 1.76
C ILE A 347 0.10 -10.23 2.31
N PHE A 348 -0.97 -10.04 1.53
CA PHE A 348 -2.32 -10.46 1.94
C PHE A 348 -2.43 -11.98 2.08
N VAL A 349 -1.85 -12.74 1.15
CA VAL A 349 -1.78 -14.21 1.23
C VAL A 349 -0.99 -14.64 2.47
N GLY A 350 0.13 -13.99 2.75
CA GLY A 350 0.95 -14.25 3.94
C GLY A 350 0.17 -14.01 5.23
N PHE A 351 -0.57 -12.91 5.33
CA PHE A 351 -1.44 -12.64 6.49
C PHE A 351 -2.53 -13.70 6.65
N GLY A 352 -3.18 -14.10 5.55
CA GLY A 352 -4.19 -15.17 5.57
C GLY A 352 -3.64 -16.51 6.05
N PHE A 353 -2.45 -16.90 5.57
CA PHE A 353 -1.80 -18.13 6.01
C PHE A 353 -1.38 -18.07 7.48
N ALA A 354 -0.82 -16.94 7.92
CA ALA A 354 -0.45 -16.74 9.33
C ALA A 354 -1.68 -16.79 10.25
N SER A 355 -2.81 -16.19 9.84
CA SER A 355 -4.09 -16.28 10.55
C SER A 355 -4.54 -17.72 10.70
N ALA A 356 -4.58 -18.48 9.60
CA ALA A 356 -4.98 -19.89 9.59
C ALA A 356 -4.10 -20.77 10.49
N LEU A 357 -2.77 -20.59 10.44
CA LEU A 357 -1.82 -21.32 11.30
C LEU A 357 -2.06 -20.99 12.78
N THR A 358 -2.31 -19.72 13.09
CA THR A 358 -2.58 -19.26 14.46
C THR A 358 -3.85 -19.92 15.00
N MET A 359 -4.92 -20.00 14.21
CA MET A 359 -6.16 -20.69 14.58
C MET A 359 -5.93 -22.18 14.86
N MET A 360 -5.15 -22.87 14.01
CA MET A 360 -4.79 -24.28 14.18
C MET A 360 -4.06 -24.52 15.51
N ILE A 361 -3.10 -23.67 15.86
CA ILE A 361 -2.38 -23.75 17.14
C ILE A 361 -3.35 -23.61 18.31
N GLY A 362 -4.27 -22.63 18.26
CA GLY A 362 -5.28 -22.43 19.28
C GLY A 362 -6.18 -23.64 19.51
N ILE A 363 -6.64 -24.27 18.42
CA ILE A 363 -7.46 -25.49 18.46
C ILE A 363 -6.67 -26.64 19.08
N CYS A 364 -5.43 -26.89 18.63
CA CYS A 364 -4.59 -27.95 19.17
C CYS A 364 -4.34 -27.78 20.68
N LEU A 365 -3.96 -26.57 21.12
CA LEU A 365 -3.72 -26.28 22.53
C LEU A 365 -4.98 -26.48 23.37
N SER A 366 -6.14 -26.03 22.89
CA SER A 366 -7.43 -26.23 23.58
C SER A 366 -7.77 -27.71 23.70
N CYS A 367 -7.64 -28.49 22.62
CA CYS A 367 -7.91 -29.93 22.63
C CYS A 367 -6.97 -30.70 23.58
N CYS A 368 -5.67 -30.37 23.58
CA CYS A 368 -4.71 -30.94 24.52
C CYS A 368 -5.03 -30.59 25.98
N LEU A 369 -5.57 -29.39 26.24
CA LEU A 369 -5.96 -28.99 27.58
C LEU A 369 -7.24 -29.73 28.04
N ILE A 370 -8.22 -29.85 27.15
CA ILE A 370 -9.45 -30.60 27.43
C ILE A 370 -9.14 -32.06 27.78
N SER A 371 -8.24 -32.72 27.04
CA SER A 371 -7.87 -34.12 27.29
C SER A 371 -7.20 -34.28 28.67
N LYS A 372 -6.32 -33.35 29.05
CA LYS A 372 -5.66 -33.34 30.36
C LYS A 372 -6.61 -33.05 31.53
N ILE A 373 -7.61 -32.18 31.36
CA ILE A 373 -8.62 -31.93 32.40
C ILE A 373 -9.42 -33.20 32.70
N ARG A 374 -9.66 -34.07 31.70
CA ARG A 374 -10.36 -35.36 31.91
C ARG A 374 -9.60 -36.28 32.87
N THR A 375 -8.29 -36.40 32.70
CA THR A 375 -7.46 -37.24 33.57
C THR A 375 -7.48 -36.76 35.03
N TYR A 376 -7.48 -35.44 35.26
CA TYR A 376 -7.48 -34.89 36.62
C TYR A 376 -8.79 -35.13 37.39
N PHE A 377 -9.93 -35.20 36.69
CA PHE A 377 -11.22 -35.48 37.32
C PHE A 377 -11.32 -36.95 37.75
N TYR A 378 -10.89 -37.89 36.90
CA TYR A 378 -10.84 -39.32 37.27
C TYR A 378 -9.94 -39.57 38.49
N ILE A 379 -8.74 -39.00 38.52
CA ILE A 379 -7.83 -39.16 39.67
C ILE A 379 -8.45 -38.59 40.96
N LYS A 380 -9.27 -37.55 40.89
CA LYS A 380 -9.90 -36.97 42.09
C LYS A 380 -11.09 -37.78 42.60
N GLU A 381 -11.75 -38.59 41.74
CA GLU A 381 -12.84 -39.47 42.18
C GLU A 381 -12.33 -40.81 42.74
N ASP A 382 -11.12 -41.23 42.37
CA ASP A 382 -10.49 -42.49 42.83
C ASP A 382 -9.72 -42.36 44.17
N TYR A 383 -9.64 -41.17 44.77
CA TYR A 383 -9.03 -40.88 46.09
C TYR A 383 -10.02 -40.12 46.97
#